data_AF-A0A1V6DBL6-F1
#
_entry.id   AF-A0A1V6DBL6-F1
#
_cell.length_a   1.000
_cell.length_b   1.000
_cell.length_c   1.000
_cell.angle_alpha   90.00
_cell.angle_beta   90.00
_cell.angle_gamma   90.00
#
_symmetry.space_group_name_H-M   'P 1'
#
loop_
_entity.id
_entity.type
_entity.pdbx_description
1 polymer ?
#
loop_
_entity_poly.entity_id
_entity_poly.type
_entity_poly.pdbx_seq_one_letter_code
_entity_poly.pdbx_strand_id
1 'polypeptide(L)'
;MIQLNTVFQSRSFDPIPPLPFTFQVVKLSWKAQGGPDEASISASIPSDQVFSLLSLLRAPLIVSNCFSNPVWWGFVAEIHINHQGTQFKLSLDELFNKVKVIYSYISPDNTASSPLLETPFANNGISQSEYGIKERVLYRIGIDDDFALALRNTFLEQSAKPKTAFMPYSKHGLTQVTLLCRGWFSTLSWRFYQDLSGYYANHGPGPGAFNFGTSSITSVGHQFMTLANESVKYVYFMLRKVGNPAANLKVKITTSDGVSPTATIVGTSQAVPGASIPIHFDWIKFEFVNPVPLSASTRYWIVLEADGLDASAYFTIRLDENRNFNQPRMYGKYYDGTWKNLASVTMPMFFPSMYFRIVTVQDTGQIINNLSTSLGQFFTSIHSLSTGVIACPYNDNHNNAFDEIIRLMNLGTVNQRLILAKVDVDRRLTFYEAPEPNLPSAYMTPQGQFFTPSNHPIPPYMPPIGEYAILSGTNYFAPPFDNFRTPHYFVDNYTFLNS
;
A
#
# COMPACT_ATOMS: atom_id res chain seq x y z
N MET A 1 -1.31 25.61 31.82
CA MET A 1 -0.94 25.92 30.42
C MET A 1 0.54 26.16 30.22
N ILE A 2 1.15 25.31 29.39
CA ILE A 2 2.52 25.44 28.91
C ILE A 2 2.51 26.40 27.70
N GLN A 3 3.49 27.30 27.63
CA GLN A 3 3.61 28.22 26.50
C GLN A 3 4.11 27.47 25.26
N LEU A 4 3.23 27.36 24.26
CA LEU A 4 3.53 26.76 22.95
C LEU A 4 3.25 27.80 21.86
N ASN A 5 4.19 27.93 20.93
CA ASN A 5 4.12 28.90 19.83
C ASN A 5 3.75 28.17 18.53
N THR A 6 2.90 28.78 17.72
CA THR A 6 2.47 28.22 16.41
C THR A 6 3.03 29.05 15.28
N VAL A 7 3.63 28.39 14.28
CA VAL A 7 4.12 29.02 13.05
C VAL A 7 3.44 28.37 11.86
N PHE A 8 2.84 29.19 11.00
CA PHE A 8 2.20 28.76 9.76
C PHE A 8 3.10 29.07 8.57
N GLN A 9 2.90 28.34 7.48
CA GLN A 9 3.51 28.60 6.17
C GLN A 9 2.44 28.66 5.09
N SER A 10 2.80 29.11 3.90
CA SER A 10 1.92 29.04 2.73
C SER A 10 1.71 27.57 2.33
N ARG A 11 0.70 27.27 1.51
CA ARG A 11 0.50 25.91 0.94
C ARG A 11 1.71 25.43 0.13
N SER A 12 2.48 26.37 -0.41
CA SER A 12 3.74 26.14 -1.13
C SER A 12 4.96 26.00 -0.21
N PHE A 13 4.74 25.99 1.13
CA PHE A 13 5.76 25.88 2.16
C PHE A 13 6.65 27.12 2.33
N ASP A 14 6.24 28.27 1.79
CA ASP A 14 6.93 29.54 2.00
C ASP A 14 6.58 30.12 3.37
N PRO A 15 7.51 30.82 4.04
CA PRO A 15 7.19 31.59 5.23
C PRO A 15 6.07 32.61 4.94
N ILE A 16 5.09 32.71 5.84
CA ILE A 16 4.08 33.78 5.79
C ILE A 16 4.32 34.78 6.92
N PRO A 17 3.90 36.04 6.76
CA PRO A 17 3.94 37.01 7.83
C PRO A 17 3.20 36.51 9.08
N PRO A 18 3.67 36.84 10.30
CA PRO A 18 2.96 36.51 11.52
C PRO A 18 1.52 37.01 11.46
N LEU A 19 0.58 36.11 11.73
CA LEU A 19 -0.83 36.48 11.83
C LEU A 19 -1.03 37.36 13.07
N PRO A 20 -1.90 38.37 13.02
CA PRO A 20 -2.12 39.29 14.14
C PRO A 20 -2.95 38.67 15.29
N PHE A 21 -3.03 37.35 15.36
CA PHE A 21 -3.85 36.60 16.31
C PHE A 21 -2.99 35.68 17.17
N THR A 22 -3.35 35.59 18.45
CA THR A 22 -2.75 34.61 19.35
C THR A 22 -3.48 33.29 19.23
N PHE A 23 -2.76 32.26 18.80
CA PHE A 23 -3.24 30.89 18.77
C PHE A 23 -2.88 30.17 20.07
N GLN A 24 -3.84 29.43 20.61
CA GLN A 24 -3.67 28.59 21.79
C GLN A 24 -3.72 27.13 21.37
N VAL A 25 -2.66 26.38 21.65
CA VAL A 25 -2.62 24.94 21.43
C VAL A 25 -3.43 24.27 22.54
N VAL A 26 -4.45 23.49 22.15
CA VAL A 26 -5.38 22.81 23.08
C VAL A 26 -5.01 21.33 23.24
N LYS A 27 -4.75 20.65 22.12
CA LYS A 27 -4.43 19.22 22.07
C LYS A 27 -3.29 18.99 21.09
N LEU A 28 -2.33 18.15 21.46
CA LEU A 28 -1.35 17.55 20.55
C LEU A 28 -1.38 16.04 20.72
N SER A 29 -1.19 15.29 19.65
CA SER A 29 -1.08 13.83 19.69
C SER A 29 -0.08 13.30 18.67
N TRP A 30 0.45 12.12 18.98
CA TRP A 30 1.49 11.45 18.22
C TRP A 30 1.21 9.95 18.14
N LYS A 31 1.71 9.33 17.08
CA LYS A 31 1.70 7.89 16.80
C LYS A 31 3.07 7.39 16.40
N ALA A 32 3.38 6.15 16.76
CA ALA A 32 4.60 5.46 16.33
C ALA A 32 4.63 5.22 14.81
N GLN A 33 3.48 5.28 14.13
CA GLN A 33 3.38 5.33 12.68
C GLN A 33 3.23 6.79 12.20
N GLY A 34 4.35 7.51 12.11
CA GLY A 34 4.43 8.82 11.45
C GLY A 34 4.81 9.99 12.34
N GLY A 35 4.84 9.83 13.67
CA GLY A 35 5.13 10.91 14.61
C GLY A 35 3.87 11.74 14.89
N PRO A 36 3.84 13.06 14.60
CA PRO A 36 2.64 13.89 14.78
C PRO A 36 1.38 13.28 14.13
N ASP A 37 0.28 13.22 14.86
CA ASP A 37 -0.99 12.64 14.39
C ASP A 37 -2.08 13.69 14.26
N GLU A 38 -2.58 14.21 15.38
CA GLU A 38 -3.57 15.30 15.41
C GLU A 38 -3.13 16.45 16.32
N ALA A 39 -3.55 17.66 15.97
CA ALA A 39 -3.51 18.81 16.86
C ALA A 39 -4.81 19.62 16.77
N SER A 40 -5.19 20.24 17.90
CA SER A 40 -6.30 21.19 17.97
C SER A 40 -5.79 22.52 18.50
N ILE A 41 -6.06 23.59 17.76
CA ILE A 41 -5.63 24.94 18.08
C ILE A 41 -6.85 25.86 18.08
N SER A 42 -7.00 26.68 19.11
CA SER A 42 -8.07 27.65 19.23
C SER A 42 -7.55 29.08 19.16
N ALA A 43 -8.34 29.99 18.59
CA ALA A 43 -8.08 31.42 18.63
C ALA A 43 -9.40 32.20 18.78
N SER A 44 -9.33 33.35 19.46
CA SER A 44 -10.43 34.33 19.52
C SER A 44 -10.08 35.49 18.62
N ILE A 45 -10.91 35.76 17.60
CA ILE A 45 -10.53 36.61 16.46
C ILE A 45 -11.62 37.66 16.19
N PRO A 46 -11.25 38.91 15.85
CA PRO A 46 -12.19 39.92 15.36
C PRO A 46 -12.90 39.48 14.08
N SER A 47 -14.20 39.78 13.96
CA SER A 47 -15.05 39.25 12.88
C SER A 47 -14.64 39.65 11.47
N ASP A 48 -14.01 40.81 11.30
CA ASP A 48 -13.58 41.37 10.02
C ASP A 48 -12.38 40.64 9.39
N GLN A 49 -11.61 39.89 10.18
CA GLN A 49 -10.41 39.19 9.72
C GLN A 49 -10.58 37.66 9.57
N VAL A 50 -11.74 37.12 9.92
CA VAL A 50 -12.00 35.67 9.99
C VAL A 50 -11.77 34.97 8.65
N PHE A 51 -12.12 35.63 7.54
CA PHE A 51 -11.97 35.05 6.20
C PHE A 51 -10.52 34.89 5.76
N SER A 52 -9.58 35.66 6.34
CA SER A 52 -8.15 35.50 6.07
C SER A 52 -7.63 34.10 6.48
N LEU A 53 -8.26 33.48 7.48
CA LEU A 53 -7.90 32.15 7.98
C LEU A 53 -8.27 31.03 7.01
N LEU A 54 -9.20 31.26 6.08
CA LEU A 54 -9.56 30.24 5.08
C LEU A 54 -8.37 29.88 4.18
N SER A 55 -7.42 30.81 4.03
CA SER A 55 -6.15 30.55 3.33
C SER A 55 -5.28 29.51 4.04
N LEU A 56 -5.49 29.29 5.34
CA LEU A 56 -4.73 28.32 6.13
C LEU A 56 -5.15 26.87 5.86
N LEU A 57 -6.26 26.59 5.17
CA LEU A 57 -6.60 25.21 4.84
C LEU A 57 -5.46 24.59 4.01
N ARG A 58 -4.94 23.42 4.42
CA ARG A 58 -3.75 22.74 3.89
C ARG A 58 -2.40 23.43 4.20
N ALA A 59 -2.40 24.60 4.84
CA ALA A 59 -1.17 25.28 5.25
C ALA A 59 -0.38 24.41 6.24
N PRO A 60 0.95 24.32 6.09
CA PRO A 60 1.82 23.74 7.09
C PRO A 60 1.74 24.49 8.42
N LEU A 61 1.87 23.74 9.50
CA LEU A 61 1.90 24.23 10.87
C LEU A 61 3.06 23.56 11.61
N ILE A 62 3.81 24.36 12.35
CA ILE A 62 4.81 23.92 13.32
C ILE A 62 4.42 24.48 14.69
N VAL A 63 4.40 23.62 15.70
CA VAL A 63 4.25 23.99 17.11
C VAL A 63 5.61 23.82 17.78
N SER A 64 6.06 24.85 18.47
CA SER A 64 7.33 24.86 19.20
C SER A 64 7.15 25.18 20.67
N ASN A 65 8.07 24.71 21.51
CA ASN A 65 8.12 25.06 22.92
C ASN A 65 8.69 26.49 23.15
N CYS A 66 8.83 26.89 24.41
CA CYS A 66 9.38 28.19 24.79
C CYS A 66 10.86 28.41 24.38
N PHE A 67 11.59 27.35 24.04
CA PHE A 67 12.97 27.38 23.54
C PHE A 67 13.03 27.32 22.00
N SER A 68 11.90 27.46 21.32
CA SER A 68 11.77 27.37 19.86
C SER A 68 12.08 25.98 19.26
N ASN A 69 12.15 24.93 20.09
CA ASN A 69 12.28 23.56 19.59
C ASN A 69 10.92 23.08 19.05
N PRO A 70 10.84 22.57 17.80
CA PRO A 70 9.62 21.96 17.27
C PRO A 70 9.21 20.73 18.07
N VAL A 71 7.93 20.66 18.43
CA VAL A 71 7.34 19.55 19.20
C VAL A 71 6.22 18.83 18.43
N TRP A 72 5.61 19.51 17.47
CA TRP A 72 4.57 18.95 16.60
C TRP A 72 4.58 19.68 15.26
N TRP A 73 4.33 18.96 14.16
CA TRP A 73 4.27 19.52 12.82
C TRP A 73 3.27 18.76 11.94
N GLY A 74 2.64 19.47 11.02
CA GLY A 74 1.61 18.92 10.17
C GLY A 74 1.00 19.97 9.26
N PHE A 75 -0.28 19.80 8.95
CA PHE A 75 -1.05 20.77 8.16
C PHE A 75 -2.44 20.98 8.76
N VAL A 76 -3.06 22.10 8.45
CA VAL A 76 -4.45 22.38 8.82
C VAL A 76 -5.39 21.60 7.91
N ALA A 77 -6.12 20.63 8.48
CA ALA A 77 -7.03 19.76 7.76
C ALA A 77 -8.48 20.30 7.77
N GLU A 78 -8.90 20.89 8.87
CA GLU A 78 -10.20 21.53 9.01
C GLU A 78 -10.13 22.88 9.76
N ILE A 79 -11.06 23.77 9.42
CA ILE A 79 -11.24 25.07 10.06
C ILE A 79 -12.70 25.19 10.47
N HIS A 80 -12.93 25.42 11.75
CA HIS A 80 -14.26 25.62 12.33
C HIS A 80 -14.32 27.05 12.87
N ILE A 81 -15.28 27.83 12.40
CA ILE A 81 -15.48 29.23 12.77
C ILE A 81 -16.87 29.34 13.39
N ASN A 82 -16.94 29.76 14.64
CA ASN A 82 -18.18 30.03 15.35
C ASN A 82 -18.37 31.54 15.46
N HIS A 83 -19.31 32.10 14.69
CA HIS A 83 -19.58 33.54 14.62
C HIS A 83 -21.07 33.82 14.80
N GLN A 84 -21.44 34.66 15.77
CA GLN A 84 -22.82 35.16 16.00
C GLN A 84 -23.91 34.08 15.91
N GLY A 85 -23.66 32.92 16.50
CA GLY A 85 -24.61 31.81 16.52
C GLY A 85 -24.71 31.01 15.22
N THR A 86 -23.73 31.14 14.33
CA THR A 86 -23.53 30.26 13.17
C THR A 86 -22.15 29.61 13.24
N GLN A 87 -22.09 28.30 12.98
CA GLN A 87 -20.85 27.57 12.79
C GLN A 87 -20.59 27.37 11.29
N PHE A 88 -19.43 27.78 10.83
CA PHE A 88 -18.90 27.54 9.49
C PHE A 88 -17.77 26.52 9.58
N LYS A 89 -17.88 25.41 8.85
CA LYS A 89 -16.84 24.38 8.74
C LYS A 89 -16.27 24.37 7.33
N LEU A 90 -14.95 24.38 7.20
CA LEU A 90 -14.21 24.13 5.97
C LEU A 90 -13.29 22.92 6.18
N SER A 91 -13.38 21.90 5.32
CA SER A 91 -12.62 20.65 5.49
C SER A 91 -12.05 20.10 4.19
N LEU A 92 -10.88 19.48 4.29
CA LEU A 92 -10.27 18.70 3.22
C LEU A 92 -10.82 17.26 3.15
N ASP A 93 -11.53 16.77 4.15
CA ASP A 93 -11.88 15.35 4.25
C ASP A 93 -12.75 14.88 3.08
N GLU A 94 -13.68 15.73 2.63
CA GLU A 94 -14.57 15.46 1.50
C GLU A 94 -14.07 16.05 0.16
N LEU A 95 -12.84 16.54 0.13
CA LEU A 95 -12.20 17.02 -1.10
C LEU A 95 -11.61 15.84 -1.88
N PHE A 96 -12.10 15.66 -3.11
CA PHE A 96 -11.57 14.72 -4.08
C PHE A 96 -11.48 15.39 -5.44
N ASN A 97 -10.26 15.52 -5.97
CA ASN A 97 -9.95 16.26 -7.20
C ASN A 97 -9.36 15.36 -8.29
N LYS A 98 -9.37 14.04 -8.08
CA LYS A 98 -9.07 13.01 -9.08
C LYS A 98 -9.99 11.81 -8.87
N VAL A 99 -10.84 11.50 -9.85
CA VAL A 99 -11.95 10.55 -9.64
C VAL A 99 -12.04 9.57 -10.79
N LYS A 100 -12.25 8.29 -10.49
CA LYS A 100 -12.66 7.26 -11.46
C LYS A 100 -13.82 6.43 -10.91
N VAL A 101 -14.53 5.75 -11.80
CA VAL A 101 -15.59 4.81 -11.48
C VAL A 101 -15.18 3.42 -11.95
N ILE A 102 -15.27 2.44 -11.05
CA ILE A 102 -15.25 1.01 -11.36
C ILE A 102 -16.71 0.56 -11.39
N TYR A 103 -17.12 -0.07 -12.49
CA TYR A 103 -18.51 -0.45 -12.71
C TYR A 103 -18.67 -1.80 -13.41
N SER A 104 -19.88 -2.35 -13.36
CA SER A 104 -20.29 -3.49 -14.17
C SER A 104 -21.67 -3.24 -14.76
N TYR A 105 -21.94 -3.84 -15.92
CA TYR A 105 -23.26 -3.75 -16.57
C TYR A 105 -24.33 -4.55 -15.84
N ILE A 106 -25.60 -4.23 -16.12
CA ILE A 106 -26.71 -5.14 -15.84
C ILE A 106 -26.63 -6.27 -16.86
N SER A 107 -26.37 -7.49 -16.41
CA SER A 107 -26.57 -8.66 -17.27
C SER A 107 -28.07 -8.94 -17.40
N PRO A 108 -28.63 -9.11 -18.62
CA PRO A 108 -30.05 -9.44 -18.81
C PRO A 108 -30.51 -10.72 -18.09
N ASP A 109 -29.56 -11.62 -17.77
CA ASP A 109 -29.78 -12.87 -17.05
C ASP A 109 -29.58 -12.74 -15.52
N ASN A 110 -29.32 -11.53 -15.02
CA ASN A 110 -29.02 -11.22 -13.62
C ASN A 110 -27.88 -12.06 -13.03
N THR A 111 -26.99 -12.60 -13.87
CA THR A 111 -25.81 -13.32 -13.39
C THR A 111 -24.75 -12.33 -12.93
N ALA A 112 -24.17 -12.58 -11.75
CA ALA A 112 -23.19 -11.71 -11.10
C ALA A 112 -21.80 -11.70 -11.79
N SER A 113 -21.73 -12.06 -13.07
CA SER A 113 -20.49 -12.37 -13.80
C SER A 113 -20.10 -11.30 -14.83
N SER A 114 -20.74 -10.14 -14.83
CA SER A 114 -20.31 -9.04 -15.70
C SER A 114 -18.91 -8.56 -15.31
N PRO A 115 -17.98 -8.41 -16.27
CA PRO A 115 -16.63 -7.96 -16.00
C PRO A 115 -16.65 -6.58 -15.34
N LEU A 116 -15.74 -6.36 -14.39
CA LEU A 116 -15.49 -5.03 -13.84
C LEU A 116 -14.77 -4.20 -14.91
N LEU A 117 -15.35 -3.05 -15.22
CA LEU A 117 -14.84 -2.05 -16.15
C LEU A 117 -14.45 -0.80 -15.37
N GLU A 118 -13.55 0.00 -15.94
CA GLU A 118 -13.09 1.23 -15.30
C GLU A 118 -13.16 2.40 -16.28
N THR A 119 -13.64 3.55 -15.81
CA THR A 119 -13.46 4.81 -16.54
C THR A 119 -12.03 5.31 -16.37
N PRO A 120 -11.46 6.07 -17.33
CA PRO A 120 -10.26 6.86 -17.08
C PRO A 120 -10.44 7.82 -15.90
N PHE A 121 -9.35 8.26 -15.28
CA PHE A 121 -9.42 9.30 -14.25
C PHE A 121 -9.84 10.65 -14.86
N ALA A 122 -10.79 11.33 -14.22
CA ALA A 122 -11.02 12.76 -14.40
C ALA A 122 -10.27 13.56 -13.33
N ASN A 123 -9.78 14.75 -13.68
CA ASN A 123 -8.88 15.56 -12.86
C ASN A 123 -9.36 17.01 -12.80
N ASN A 124 -9.21 17.66 -11.64
CA ASN A 124 -9.32 19.12 -11.51
C ASN A 124 -7.94 19.70 -11.18
N GLY A 125 -7.21 20.16 -12.22
CA GLY A 125 -5.83 20.60 -12.09
C GLY A 125 -5.63 21.80 -11.15
N ILE A 126 -6.57 22.75 -11.13
CA ILE A 126 -6.51 23.94 -10.25
C ILE A 126 -6.64 23.52 -8.79
N SER A 127 -7.57 22.61 -8.48
CA SER A 127 -7.68 22.08 -7.12
C SER A 127 -6.45 21.26 -6.70
N GLN A 128 -5.89 20.48 -7.63
CA GLN A 128 -4.70 19.69 -7.38
C GLN A 128 -3.48 20.55 -7.07
N SER A 129 -3.27 21.66 -7.78
CA SER A 129 -2.17 22.58 -7.47
C SER A 129 -2.32 23.24 -6.10
N GLU A 130 -3.56 23.49 -5.67
CA GLU A 130 -3.84 24.22 -4.44
C GLU A 130 -3.75 23.32 -3.20
N TYR A 131 -4.38 22.14 -3.26
CA TYR A 131 -4.55 21.26 -2.09
C TYR A 131 -3.70 20.00 -2.16
N GLY A 132 -3.14 19.66 -3.32
CA GLY A 132 -2.58 18.35 -3.62
C GLY A 132 -3.63 17.38 -4.17
N ILE A 133 -3.16 16.23 -4.63
CA ILE A 133 -3.98 15.21 -5.29
C ILE A 133 -4.68 14.36 -4.24
N LYS A 134 -6.02 14.38 -4.23
CA LYS A 134 -6.89 13.48 -3.46
C LYS A 134 -7.77 12.67 -4.40
N GLU A 135 -7.60 11.35 -4.35
CA GLU A 135 -8.24 10.39 -5.23
C GLU A 135 -9.51 9.79 -4.63
N ARG A 136 -10.49 9.52 -5.49
CA ARG A 136 -11.67 8.72 -5.15
C ARG A 136 -11.94 7.70 -6.24
N VAL A 137 -12.10 6.44 -5.83
CA VAL A 137 -12.64 5.38 -6.66
C VAL A 137 -14.09 5.12 -6.24
N LEU A 138 -15.02 5.30 -7.17
CA LEU A 138 -16.43 5.00 -6.96
C LEU A 138 -16.73 3.61 -7.51
N TYR A 139 -17.47 2.81 -6.75
CA TYR A 139 -17.90 1.48 -7.18
C TYR A 139 -19.39 1.47 -7.45
N ARG A 140 -19.81 1.00 -8.62
CA ARG A 140 -21.22 0.87 -9.01
C ARG A 140 -21.45 -0.46 -9.72
N ILE A 141 -22.67 -0.96 -9.65
CA ILE A 141 -23.09 -2.15 -10.40
C ILE A 141 -24.37 -1.79 -11.15
N GLY A 142 -24.56 -2.41 -12.30
CA GLY A 142 -25.75 -2.22 -13.10
C GLY A 142 -25.84 -0.86 -13.79
N ILE A 143 -24.71 -0.32 -14.24
CA ILE A 143 -24.68 0.95 -14.99
C ILE A 143 -23.91 0.77 -16.30
N ASP A 144 -24.22 1.61 -17.29
CA ASP A 144 -23.48 1.68 -18.55
C ASP A 144 -22.32 2.71 -18.50
N ASP A 145 -21.53 2.72 -19.57
CA ASP A 145 -20.33 3.57 -19.72
C ASP A 145 -20.67 5.06 -19.62
N ASP A 146 -21.75 5.50 -20.26
CA ASP A 146 -22.15 6.91 -20.29
C ASP A 146 -22.61 7.36 -18.92
N PHE A 147 -23.38 6.52 -18.21
CA PHE A 147 -23.75 6.77 -16.82
C PHE A 147 -22.51 6.84 -15.93
N ALA A 148 -21.56 5.92 -16.07
CA ALA A 148 -20.33 5.91 -15.28
C ALA A 148 -19.50 7.19 -15.52
N LEU A 149 -19.35 7.63 -16.77
CA LEU A 149 -18.65 8.85 -17.13
C LEU A 149 -19.36 10.11 -16.58
N ALA A 150 -20.68 10.18 -16.71
CA ALA A 150 -21.48 11.28 -16.16
C ALA A 150 -21.37 11.34 -14.63
N LEU A 151 -21.54 10.21 -13.94
CA LEU A 151 -21.39 10.10 -12.49
C LEU A 151 -20.01 10.57 -12.03
N ARG A 152 -18.94 10.13 -12.70
CA ARG A 152 -17.55 10.54 -12.41
C ARG A 152 -17.41 12.06 -12.50
N ASN A 153 -17.89 12.66 -13.58
CA ASN A 153 -17.74 14.09 -13.84
C ASN A 153 -18.57 14.94 -12.86
N THR A 154 -19.82 14.55 -12.61
CA THR A 154 -20.70 15.23 -11.63
C THR A 154 -20.13 15.14 -10.23
N PHE A 155 -19.62 13.97 -9.81
CA PHE A 155 -18.99 13.82 -8.51
C PHE A 155 -17.76 14.72 -8.39
N LEU A 156 -16.88 14.73 -9.40
CA LEU A 156 -15.68 15.56 -9.41
C LEU A 156 -16.03 17.06 -9.27
N GLU A 157 -17.02 17.55 -10.02
CA GLU A 157 -17.43 18.96 -9.93
C GLU A 157 -17.93 19.32 -8.52
N GLN A 158 -18.61 18.40 -7.84
CA GLN A 158 -19.13 18.60 -6.48
C GLN A 158 -18.07 18.42 -5.38
N SER A 159 -16.99 17.67 -5.62
CA SER A 159 -15.99 17.32 -4.61
C SER A 159 -14.62 17.96 -4.84
N ALA A 160 -14.38 18.62 -5.97
CA ALA A 160 -13.06 19.17 -6.29
C ALA A 160 -12.67 20.38 -5.43
N LYS A 161 -13.59 20.96 -4.66
CA LYS A 161 -13.32 22.08 -3.75
C LYS A 161 -13.60 21.69 -2.31
N PRO A 162 -12.93 22.31 -1.32
CA PRO A 162 -13.24 22.07 0.08
C PRO A 162 -14.72 22.33 0.35
N LYS A 163 -15.37 21.41 1.07
CA LYS A 163 -16.79 21.57 1.39
C LYS A 163 -16.97 22.54 2.54
N THR A 164 -18.03 23.33 2.43
CA THR A 164 -18.50 24.24 3.47
C THR A 164 -19.80 23.73 4.06
N ALA A 165 -19.92 23.78 5.39
CA ALA A 165 -21.16 23.45 6.08
C ALA A 165 -21.53 24.57 7.07
N PHE A 166 -22.84 24.82 7.17
CA PHE A 166 -23.43 25.82 8.06
C PHE A 166 -24.29 25.10 9.11
N MET A 167 -24.07 25.42 10.38
CA MET A 167 -24.87 24.87 11.48
C MET A 167 -25.30 25.99 12.44
N PRO A 168 -26.53 25.97 12.99
CA PRO A 168 -26.91 26.86 14.08
C PRO A 168 -26.03 26.58 15.31
N TYR A 169 -25.56 27.63 15.96
CA TYR A 169 -24.68 27.57 17.13
C TYR A 169 -25.28 28.40 18.28
N SER A 170 -25.43 27.80 19.46
CA SER A 170 -26.25 28.41 20.54
C SER A 170 -25.50 29.43 21.41
N LYS A 171 -24.19 29.65 21.19
CA LYS A 171 -23.39 30.59 21.99
C LYS A 171 -23.19 31.90 21.24
N HIS A 172 -23.59 33.00 21.89
CA HIS A 172 -23.33 34.37 21.47
C HIS A 172 -22.04 34.88 22.14
N GLY A 173 -21.14 35.51 21.38
CA GLY A 173 -19.85 35.99 21.88
C GLY A 173 -18.84 36.36 20.78
N LEU A 174 -17.57 36.52 21.14
CA LEU A 174 -16.45 36.70 20.21
C LEU A 174 -16.35 35.53 19.22
N THR A 175 -15.87 35.80 18.00
CA THR A 175 -15.69 34.75 16.99
C THR A 175 -14.61 33.77 17.48
N GLN A 176 -15.02 32.53 17.72
CA GLN A 176 -14.11 31.47 18.11
C GLN A 176 -13.72 30.66 16.88
N VAL A 177 -12.42 30.47 16.67
CA VAL A 177 -11.89 29.65 15.59
C VAL A 177 -11.18 28.45 16.18
N THR A 178 -11.47 27.27 15.65
CA THR A 178 -10.76 26.03 15.95
C THR A 178 -10.14 25.49 14.66
N LEU A 179 -8.84 25.27 14.68
CA LEU A 179 -8.10 24.59 13.63
C LEU A 179 -7.88 23.15 14.06
N LEU A 180 -8.30 22.21 13.23
CA LEU A 180 -7.97 20.79 13.38
C LEU A 180 -6.86 20.47 12.39
N CYS A 181 -5.73 20.04 12.92
CA CYS A 181 -4.52 19.78 12.17
C CYS A 181 -4.20 18.29 12.19
N ARG A 182 -3.59 17.81 11.11
CA ARG A 182 -3.14 16.42 10.97
C ARG A 182 -1.67 16.35 10.60
N GLY A 183 -0.99 15.29 11.02
CA GLY A 183 0.38 15.02 10.62
C GLY A 183 0.48 14.62 9.14
N TRP A 184 1.65 14.89 8.55
CA TRP A 184 1.91 14.63 7.12
C TRP A 184 1.81 13.16 6.73
N PHE A 185 2.08 12.23 7.66
CA PHE A 185 1.98 10.80 7.39
C PHE A 185 0.57 10.40 6.93
N SER A 186 -0.47 11.06 7.44
CA SER A 186 -1.86 10.83 7.05
C SER A 186 -2.15 11.12 5.56
N THR A 187 -1.34 11.94 4.89
CA THR A 187 -1.51 12.28 3.47
C THR A 187 -1.24 11.11 2.53
N LEU A 188 -0.58 10.04 3.00
CA LEU A 188 -0.44 8.79 2.24
C LEU A 188 -1.81 8.13 1.96
N SER A 189 -2.85 8.46 2.73
CA SER A 189 -4.21 7.96 2.49
C SER A 189 -4.91 8.63 1.30
N TRP A 190 -4.31 9.67 0.73
CA TRP A 190 -4.97 10.51 -0.27
C TRP A 190 -5.00 9.90 -1.67
N ARG A 191 -4.15 8.92 -1.95
CA ARG A 191 -4.01 8.33 -3.27
C ARG A 191 -4.04 6.81 -3.18
N PHE A 192 -4.62 6.19 -4.21
CA PHE A 192 -4.64 4.74 -4.34
C PHE A 192 -3.32 4.24 -4.91
N TYR A 193 -2.92 3.04 -4.49
CA TYR A 193 -1.75 2.37 -5.02
C TYR A 193 -2.17 1.23 -5.94
N GLN A 194 -1.60 1.19 -7.13
CA GLN A 194 -1.70 0.07 -8.04
C GLN A 194 -0.32 -0.33 -8.49
N ASP A 195 -0.05 -1.63 -8.43
CA ASP A 195 1.12 -2.26 -9.01
C ASP A 195 0.68 -3.55 -9.68
N LEU A 196 0.60 -3.53 -11.01
CA LEU A 196 0.21 -4.71 -11.79
C LEU A 196 1.40 -5.65 -12.04
N SER A 197 2.58 -5.30 -11.53
CA SER A 197 3.78 -6.09 -11.64
C SER A 197 3.81 -7.19 -10.57
N GLY A 198 4.65 -8.20 -10.79
CA GLY A 198 4.92 -9.26 -9.81
C GLY A 198 3.89 -10.37 -9.66
N TYR A 199 2.75 -10.30 -10.35
CA TYR A 199 1.84 -11.42 -10.48
C TYR A 199 1.33 -11.56 -11.92
N TYR A 200 1.71 -12.64 -12.58
CA TYR A 200 1.28 -12.95 -13.95
C TYR A 200 0.47 -14.22 -13.92
N ALA A 201 -0.80 -14.17 -14.31
CA ALA A 201 -1.64 -15.34 -14.25
C ALA A 201 -2.61 -15.43 -15.42
N ASN A 202 -2.87 -16.67 -15.81
CA ASN A 202 -4.04 -17.02 -16.59
C ASN A 202 -4.82 -18.10 -15.84
N HIS A 203 -6.05 -17.77 -15.46
CA HIS A 203 -6.96 -18.63 -14.69
C HIS A 203 -8.24 -18.97 -15.46
N GLY A 204 -8.31 -18.64 -16.76
CA GLY A 204 -9.49 -18.85 -17.59
C GLY A 204 -10.58 -17.79 -17.36
N PRO A 205 -11.84 -18.09 -17.71
CA PRO A 205 -12.38 -19.40 -18.09
C PRO A 205 -12.07 -19.77 -19.55
N GLY A 206 -11.63 -21.01 -19.75
CA GLY A 206 -11.46 -21.57 -21.10
C GLY A 206 -11.32 -23.08 -21.11
N PRO A 207 -11.80 -23.75 -22.17
CA PRO A 207 -11.63 -25.18 -22.34
C PRO A 207 -10.22 -25.51 -22.81
N GLY A 208 -9.88 -26.79 -22.76
CA GLY A 208 -8.65 -27.34 -23.34
C GLY A 208 -7.74 -28.03 -22.33
N ALA A 209 -6.99 -29.00 -22.82
CA ALA A 209 -6.00 -29.73 -22.06
C ALA A 209 -4.94 -30.30 -23.01
N PHE A 210 -3.71 -30.47 -22.52
CA PHE A 210 -2.61 -31.01 -23.33
C PHE A 210 -1.80 -32.05 -22.54
N ASN A 211 -1.44 -33.15 -23.19
CA ASN A 211 -0.65 -34.22 -22.59
C ASN A 211 0.84 -34.01 -22.86
N PHE A 212 1.67 -34.21 -21.84
CA PHE A 212 3.13 -34.14 -21.93
C PHE A 212 3.76 -35.12 -20.92
N GLY A 213 5.07 -35.36 -21.03
CA GLY A 213 5.70 -36.51 -20.37
C GLY A 213 5.33 -37.85 -21.03
N THR A 214 4.79 -37.79 -22.25
CA THR A 214 4.49 -38.96 -23.09
C THR A 214 5.76 -39.42 -23.81
N SER A 215 5.67 -40.46 -24.65
CA SER A 215 6.83 -41.04 -25.34
C SER A 215 7.68 -40.07 -26.17
N SER A 216 7.14 -38.92 -26.61
CA SER A 216 7.84 -37.96 -27.46
C SER A 216 7.80 -36.52 -26.96
N ILE A 217 6.90 -36.15 -26.06
CA ILE A 217 6.72 -34.76 -25.62
C ILE A 217 7.32 -34.59 -24.22
N THR A 218 8.49 -33.97 -24.14
CA THR A 218 9.20 -33.81 -22.85
C THR A 218 8.72 -32.59 -22.07
N SER A 219 8.32 -31.53 -22.78
CA SER A 219 8.09 -30.22 -22.16
C SER A 219 6.92 -29.47 -22.79
N VAL A 220 6.31 -28.62 -21.97
CA VAL A 220 5.37 -27.57 -22.38
C VAL A 220 5.85 -26.24 -21.83
N GLY A 221 5.60 -25.14 -22.52
CA GLY A 221 6.01 -23.83 -22.05
C GLY A 221 5.05 -22.73 -22.45
N HIS A 222 5.02 -21.66 -21.66
CA HIS A 222 4.21 -20.48 -21.93
C HIS A 222 5.06 -19.20 -21.86
N GLN A 223 4.80 -18.27 -22.77
CA GLN A 223 5.50 -16.99 -22.84
C GLN A 223 4.83 -15.94 -21.95
N PHE A 224 5.63 -15.12 -21.29
CA PHE A 224 5.14 -13.92 -20.60
C PHE A 224 6.16 -12.79 -20.75
N MET A 225 5.71 -11.56 -20.52
CA MET A 225 6.56 -10.37 -20.48
C MET A 225 6.51 -9.75 -19.09
N THR A 226 7.67 -9.48 -18.52
CA THR A 226 7.78 -8.76 -17.24
C THR A 226 7.42 -7.28 -17.40
N LEU A 227 6.83 -6.69 -16.36
CA LEU A 227 6.47 -5.26 -16.32
C LEU A 227 7.51 -4.42 -15.59
N ALA A 228 8.19 -4.97 -14.59
CA ALA A 228 9.27 -4.33 -13.86
C ALA A 228 10.47 -5.27 -13.67
N ASN A 229 11.54 -4.74 -13.05
CA ASN A 229 12.63 -5.58 -12.57
C ASN A 229 12.13 -6.34 -11.34
N GLU A 230 12.04 -7.65 -11.45
CA GLU A 230 11.32 -8.50 -10.48
C GLU A 230 12.07 -9.82 -10.26
N SER A 231 11.78 -10.51 -9.16
CA SER A 231 12.40 -11.81 -8.88
C SER A 231 11.36 -12.91 -8.71
N VAL A 232 11.30 -13.87 -9.65
CA VAL A 232 10.31 -14.97 -9.60
C VAL A 232 10.68 -15.95 -8.50
N LYS A 233 9.75 -16.22 -7.58
CA LYS A 233 9.93 -17.20 -6.49
C LYS A 233 9.07 -18.45 -6.69
N TYR A 234 7.86 -18.28 -7.22
CA TYR A 234 6.92 -19.39 -7.43
C TYR A 234 6.32 -19.36 -8.83
N VAL A 235 6.19 -20.54 -9.42
CA VAL A 235 5.37 -20.77 -10.62
C VAL A 235 4.36 -21.85 -10.30
N TYR A 236 3.13 -21.68 -10.75
CA TYR A 236 2.07 -22.66 -10.60
C TYR A 236 1.52 -23.03 -11.96
N PHE A 237 1.18 -24.31 -12.13
CA PHE A 237 0.42 -24.80 -13.27
C PHE A 237 -0.75 -25.63 -12.77
N MET A 238 -1.86 -25.62 -13.53
CA MET A 238 -2.99 -26.51 -13.25
C MET A 238 -2.79 -27.85 -13.97
N LEU A 239 -2.47 -28.89 -13.19
CA LEU A 239 -2.01 -30.18 -13.69
C LEU A 239 -2.85 -31.33 -13.13
N ARG A 240 -2.84 -32.46 -13.85
CA ARG A 240 -3.21 -33.78 -13.32
C ARG A 240 -2.28 -34.86 -13.86
N LYS A 241 -2.20 -36.00 -13.19
CA LYS A 241 -1.51 -37.20 -13.71
C LYS A 241 -2.47 -38.17 -14.39
N VAL A 242 -1.93 -38.96 -15.31
CA VAL A 242 -2.52 -40.17 -15.87
C VAL A 242 -1.59 -41.33 -15.52
N GLY A 243 -2.15 -42.45 -15.07
CA GLY A 243 -1.35 -43.56 -14.53
C GLY A 243 -0.60 -43.14 -13.26
N ASN A 244 0.61 -43.69 -13.07
CA ASN A 244 1.47 -43.36 -11.94
C ASN A 244 2.89 -42.99 -12.41
N PRO A 245 3.10 -41.76 -12.91
CA PRO A 245 4.38 -41.35 -13.50
C PRO A 245 5.50 -41.39 -12.46
N ALA A 246 6.61 -42.07 -12.79
CA ALA A 246 7.83 -42.06 -11.97
C ALA A 246 8.67 -40.79 -12.18
N ALA A 247 8.45 -40.08 -13.28
CA ALA A 247 9.12 -38.84 -13.61
C ALA A 247 8.78 -37.72 -12.60
N ASN A 248 9.76 -36.86 -12.32
CA ASN A 248 9.55 -35.60 -11.62
C ASN A 248 9.33 -34.48 -12.63
N LEU A 249 8.66 -33.43 -12.15
CA LEU A 249 8.43 -32.20 -12.89
C LEU A 249 9.32 -31.07 -12.36
N LYS A 250 9.88 -30.27 -13.26
CA LYS A 250 10.60 -29.04 -12.93
C LYS A 250 10.15 -27.90 -13.84
N VAL A 251 10.19 -26.68 -13.33
CA VAL A 251 10.00 -25.47 -14.13
C VAL A 251 11.35 -24.81 -14.38
N LYS A 252 11.63 -24.52 -15.65
CA LYS A 252 12.75 -23.70 -16.11
C LYS A 252 12.21 -22.36 -16.57
N ILE A 253 12.89 -21.28 -16.19
CA ILE A 253 12.69 -19.98 -16.82
C ILE A 253 13.78 -19.85 -17.88
N THR A 254 13.41 -19.61 -19.14
CA THR A 254 14.37 -19.44 -20.24
C THR A 254 14.22 -18.08 -20.90
N THR A 255 15.27 -17.62 -21.58
CA THR A 255 15.15 -16.46 -22.47
C THR A 255 14.29 -16.80 -23.69
N SER A 256 13.87 -15.77 -24.43
CA SER A 256 13.07 -15.91 -25.64
C SER A 256 13.78 -15.35 -26.87
N ASP A 257 13.63 -16.01 -28.02
CA ASP A 257 13.97 -15.44 -29.34
C ASP A 257 12.83 -14.57 -29.94
N GLY A 258 11.80 -14.28 -29.14
CA GLY A 258 10.58 -13.60 -29.53
C GLY A 258 9.40 -14.54 -29.79
N VAL A 259 9.64 -15.79 -30.22
CA VAL A 259 8.61 -16.75 -30.67
C VAL A 259 8.70 -18.08 -29.94
N SER A 260 9.87 -18.48 -29.43
CA SER A 260 10.13 -19.76 -28.78
C SER A 260 11.06 -19.58 -27.56
N PRO A 261 11.06 -20.58 -26.65
CA PRO A 261 12.11 -20.73 -25.64
C PRO A 261 13.47 -20.97 -26.30
N THR A 262 14.53 -20.33 -25.79
CA THR A 262 15.91 -20.65 -26.18
C THR A 262 16.51 -21.70 -25.24
N ALA A 263 17.73 -22.19 -25.54
CA ALA A 263 18.47 -23.07 -24.65
C ALA A 263 19.01 -22.38 -23.38
N THR A 264 18.98 -21.04 -23.30
CA THR A 264 19.53 -20.29 -22.17
C THR A 264 18.54 -20.30 -21.00
N ILE A 265 18.89 -21.03 -19.95
CA ILE A 265 18.12 -21.14 -18.71
C ILE A 265 18.55 -20.04 -17.73
N VAL A 266 17.59 -19.26 -17.26
CA VAL A 266 17.75 -18.17 -16.28
C VAL A 266 17.51 -18.68 -14.86
N GLY A 267 16.68 -19.71 -14.69
CA GLY A 267 16.45 -20.35 -13.39
C GLY A 267 15.78 -21.71 -13.52
N THR A 268 15.97 -22.58 -12.53
CA THR A 268 15.32 -23.90 -12.44
C THR A 268 14.73 -24.08 -11.05
N SER A 269 13.48 -24.53 -10.98
CA SER A 269 12.78 -24.79 -9.72
C SER A 269 13.28 -26.07 -9.05
N GLN A 270 12.87 -26.29 -7.80
CA GLN A 270 12.90 -27.60 -7.18
C GLN A 270 12.02 -28.59 -7.97
N ALA A 271 12.38 -29.88 -7.89
CA ALA A 271 11.58 -30.96 -8.47
C ALA A 271 10.32 -31.21 -7.65
N VAL A 272 9.21 -31.42 -8.35
CA VAL A 272 7.96 -31.94 -7.78
C VAL A 272 7.83 -33.40 -8.24
N PRO A 273 7.72 -34.38 -7.32
CA PRO A 273 7.55 -35.77 -7.68
C PRO A 273 6.25 -36.01 -8.46
N GLY A 274 6.31 -36.66 -9.62
CA GLY A 274 5.13 -36.93 -10.46
C GLY A 274 4.06 -37.75 -9.76
N ALA A 275 4.47 -38.65 -8.86
CA ALA A 275 3.56 -39.43 -8.02
C ALA A 275 2.68 -38.56 -7.09
N SER A 276 3.15 -37.35 -6.72
CA SER A 276 2.40 -36.41 -5.86
C SER A 276 1.33 -35.59 -6.61
N ILE A 277 1.36 -35.59 -7.94
CA ILE A 277 0.39 -34.87 -8.75
C ILE A 277 -0.98 -35.55 -8.63
N PRO A 278 -2.09 -34.82 -8.39
CA PRO A 278 -3.43 -35.41 -8.27
C PRO A 278 -3.94 -35.98 -9.60
N ILE A 279 -4.92 -36.88 -9.52
CA ILE A 279 -5.60 -37.45 -10.70
C ILE A 279 -6.66 -36.51 -11.30
N HIS A 280 -7.10 -35.52 -10.53
CA HIS A 280 -7.93 -34.39 -10.97
C HIS A 280 -7.07 -33.14 -11.16
N PHE A 281 -7.56 -32.15 -11.90
CA PHE A 281 -6.81 -30.91 -12.11
C PHE A 281 -6.70 -30.11 -10.82
N ASP A 282 -5.47 -29.77 -10.44
CA ASP A 282 -5.19 -28.92 -9.28
C ASP A 282 -3.96 -28.02 -9.53
N TRP A 283 -3.83 -26.95 -8.75
CA TRP A 283 -2.71 -26.01 -8.81
C TRP A 283 -1.47 -26.59 -8.14
N ILE A 284 -0.44 -26.85 -8.93
CA ILE A 284 0.82 -27.41 -8.45
C ILE A 284 1.86 -26.30 -8.35
N LYS A 285 2.44 -26.13 -7.15
CA LYS A 285 3.47 -25.14 -6.86
C LYS A 285 4.87 -25.64 -7.22
N PHE A 286 5.61 -24.83 -7.97
CA PHE A 286 7.03 -24.99 -8.23
C PHE A 286 7.78 -23.83 -7.60
N GLU A 287 8.72 -24.12 -6.70
CA GLU A 287 9.48 -23.13 -5.95
C GLU A 287 10.93 -23.03 -6.45
N PHE A 288 11.41 -21.80 -6.61
CA PHE A 288 12.82 -21.51 -6.84
C PHE A 288 13.48 -21.22 -5.49
N VAL A 289 14.55 -21.96 -5.13
CA VAL A 289 15.23 -21.79 -3.83
C VAL A 289 15.66 -20.34 -3.64
N ASN A 290 16.37 -19.82 -4.65
CA ASN A 290 16.70 -18.40 -4.77
C ASN A 290 15.74 -17.76 -5.78
N PRO A 291 15.07 -16.65 -5.44
CA PRO A 291 14.29 -15.89 -6.41
C PRO A 291 15.09 -15.58 -7.67
N VAL A 292 14.49 -15.78 -8.84
CA VAL A 292 15.15 -15.63 -10.15
C VAL A 292 14.96 -14.19 -10.64
N PRO A 293 16.00 -13.35 -10.69
CA PRO A 293 15.88 -11.97 -11.15
C PRO A 293 15.63 -11.91 -12.66
N LEU A 294 14.62 -11.15 -13.04
CA LEU A 294 14.23 -10.89 -14.42
C LEU A 294 14.24 -9.39 -14.69
N SER A 295 14.66 -9.01 -15.90
CA SER A 295 14.70 -7.61 -16.32
C SER A 295 13.32 -7.12 -16.74
N ALA A 296 13.02 -5.84 -16.52
CA ALA A 296 11.78 -5.21 -16.97
C ALA A 296 11.59 -5.31 -18.50
N SER A 297 10.33 -5.29 -18.94
CA SER A 297 9.95 -5.25 -20.36
C SER A 297 10.59 -6.34 -21.21
N THR A 298 10.88 -7.51 -20.62
CA THR A 298 11.62 -8.60 -21.27
C THR A 298 10.75 -9.85 -21.36
N ARG A 299 10.82 -10.54 -22.49
CA ARG A 299 10.08 -11.79 -22.71
C ARG A 299 10.85 -12.99 -22.20
N TYR A 300 10.18 -13.80 -21.39
CA TYR A 300 10.70 -15.07 -20.89
C TYR A 300 9.67 -16.17 -21.14
N TRP A 301 10.14 -17.42 -20.99
CA TRP A 301 9.27 -18.59 -21.01
C TRP A 301 9.34 -19.32 -19.68
N ILE A 302 8.17 -19.72 -19.17
CA ILE A 302 8.07 -20.75 -18.13
C ILE A 302 7.91 -22.10 -18.83
N VAL A 303 8.94 -22.95 -18.75
CA VAL A 303 8.98 -24.28 -19.36
C VAL A 303 8.83 -25.34 -18.28
N LEU A 304 7.74 -26.09 -18.32
CA LEU A 304 7.50 -27.26 -17.49
C LEU A 304 8.04 -28.50 -18.21
N GLU A 305 9.00 -29.17 -17.58
CA GLU A 305 9.71 -30.33 -18.12
C GLU A 305 9.48 -31.56 -17.22
N ALA A 306 9.24 -32.71 -17.85
CA ALA A 306 9.31 -34.02 -17.20
C ALA A 306 10.70 -34.63 -17.39
N ASP A 307 11.31 -35.13 -16.31
CA ASP A 307 12.64 -35.76 -16.35
C ASP A 307 12.63 -37.25 -16.76
N GLY A 308 11.46 -37.75 -17.17
CA GLY A 308 11.24 -39.07 -17.71
C GLY A 308 9.97 -39.12 -18.54
N LEU A 309 9.89 -40.07 -19.47
CA LEU A 309 8.79 -40.22 -20.42
C LEU A 309 8.16 -41.60 -20.28
N ASP A 310 6.83 -41.66 -20.32
CA ASP A 310 6.08 -42.91 -20.32
C ASP A 310 4.77 -42.73 -21.10
N ALA A 311 4.47 -43.66 -22.01
CA ALA A 311 3.27 -43.60 -22.85
C ALA A 311 1.98 -43.90 -22.07
N SER A 312 2.07 -44.60 -20.94
CA SER A 312 0.96 -45.03 -20.10
C SER A 312 0.83 -44.22 -18.80
N ALA A 313 1.92 -43.56 -18.38
CA ALA A 313 2.00 -42.79 -17.14
C ALA A 313 2.58 -41.39 -17.37
N TYR A 314 1.73 -40.43 -17.72
CA TYR A 314 2.13 -39.07 -18.13
C TYR A 314 1.33 -37.98 -17.40
N PHE A 315 1.53 -36.72 -17.79
CA PHE A 315 0.87 -35.57 -17.20
C PHE A 315 -0.05 -34.87 -18.20
N THR A 316 -1.10 -34.24 -17.70
CA THR A 316 -1.97 -33.37 -18.47
C THR A 316 -1.99 -31.98 -17.85
N ILE A 317 -1.76 -30.94 -18.66
CA ILE A 317 -1.89 -29.54 -18.27
C ILE A 317 -3.22 -28.95 -18.78
N ARG A 318 -3.82 -28.04 -18.01
CA ARG A 318 -5.01 -27.31 -18.43
C ARG A 318 -4.65 -26.16 -19.39
N LEU A 319 -5.42 -26.03 -20.47
CA LEU A 319 -5.31 -24.93 -21.42
C LEU A 319 -6.52 -24.00 -21.33
N ASP A 320 -6.31 -22.78 -21.80
CA ASP A 320 -7.29 -21.75 -22.05
C ASP A 320 -7.33 -21.44 -23.55
N GLU A 321 -8.23 -22.12 -24.25
CA GLU A 321 -8.45 -21.90 -25.68
C GLU A 321 -9.16 -20.58 -26.00
N ASN A 322 -9.76 -19.91 -24.99
CA ASN A 322 -10.37 -18.58 -25.15
C ASN A 322 -9.33 -17.45 -25.14
N ARG A 323 -8.09 -17.73 -24.73
CA ARG A 323 -6.94 -16.79 -24.73
C ARG A 323 -7.19 -15.55 -23.85
N ASN A 324 -7.69 -15.76 -22.63
CA ASN A 324 -7.99 -14.69 -21.69
C ASN A 324 -6.75 -14.10 -20.99
N PHE A 325 -5.56 -14.64 -21.25
CA PHE A 325 -4.34 -14.08 -20.67
C PHE A 325 -4.17 -12.61 -21.13
N ASN A 326 -4.04 -11.72 -20.16
CA ASN A 326 -4.13 -10.26 -20.34
C ASN A 326 -2.94 -9.64 -21.09
N GLN A 327 -1.94 -10.42 -21.51
CA GLN A 327 -0.82 -9.96 -22.32
C GLN A 327 -1.00 -10.38 -23.79
N PRO A 328 -0.98 -9.42 -24.74
CA PRO A 328 -1.23 -9.72 -26.13
C PRO A 328 -0.12 -10.60 -26.72
N ARG A 329 -0.52 -11.54 -27.58
CA ARG A 329 0.38 -12.42 -28.35
C ARG A 329 1.30 -13.30 -27.50
N MET A 330 0.88 -13.64 -26.29
CA MET A 330 1.51 -14.63 -25.43
C MET A 330 0.72 -15.95 -25.53
N TYR A 331 1.39 -17.06 -25.87
CA TYR A 331 0.75 -18.36 -26.08
C TYR A 331 1.68 -19.51 -25.70
N GLY A 332 1.12 -20.71 -25.58
CA GLY A 332 1.87 -21.89 -25.18
C GLY A 332 2.46 -22.70 -26.34
N LYS A 333 3.53 -23.43 -26.06
CA LYS A 333 4.24 -24.35 -26.95
C LYS A 333 4.52 -25.68 -26.26
N TYR A 334 4.80 -26.71 -27.04
CA TYR A 334 5.33 -27.99 -26.56
C TYR A 334 6.62 -28.35 -27.30
N TYR A 335 7.43 -29.22 -26.69
CA TYR A 335 8.70 -29.67 -27.22
C TYR A 335 8.69 -31.19 -27.42
N ASP A 336 8.94 -31.63 -28.66
CA ASP A 336 9.05 -33.04 -29.05
C ASP A 336 10.38 -33.36 -29.79
N GLY A 337 11.42 -32.58 -29.48
CA GLY A 337 12.64 -32.45 -30.28
C GLY A 337 12.71 -31.09 -30.99
N THR A 338 11.56 -30.46 -31.24
CA THR A 338 11.45 -29.06 -31.68
C THR A 338 10.30 -28.34 -30.99
N TRP A 339 10.39 -27.02 -30.85
CA TRP A 339 9.31 -26.21 -30.26
C TRP A 339 8.17 -26.00 -31.26
N LYS A 340 6.98 -26.50 -30.93
CA LYS A 340 5.75 -26.39 -31.74
C LYS A 340 4.66 -25.67 -30.96
N ASN A 341 3.77 -24.97 -31.66
CA ASN A 341 2.63 -24.31 -31.04
C ASN A 341 1.68 -25.34 -30.43
N LEU A 342 1.15 -25.05 -29.24
CA LEU A 342 -0.05 -25.75 -28.80
C LEU A 342 -1.18 -25.43 -29.80
N ALA A 343 -1.94 -26.43 -30.18
CA ALA A 343 -3.10 -26.26 -31.06
C ALA A 343 -4.36 -26.12 -30.21
N SER A 344 -5.26 -25.22 -30.60
CA SER A 344 -6.62 -25.17 -30.06
C SER A 344 -7.53 -26.11 -30.86
N VAL A 345 -8.36 -26.88 -30.16
CA VAL A 345 -9.35 -27.76 -30.77
C VAL A 345 -10.60 -26.97 -31.16
N THR A 346 -11.01 -26.03 -30.31
CA THR A 346 -12.19 -25.18 -30.50
C THR A 346 -11.95 -24.03 -31.49
N MET A 347 -10.70 -23.58 -31.65
CA MET A 347 -10.31 -22.47 -32.51
C MET A 347 -9.03 -22.81 -33.32
N PRO A 348 -9.12 -23.64 -34.38
CA PRO A 348 -7.97 -24.26 -35.06
C PRO A 348 -6.92 -23.32 -35.70
N MET A 349 -7.17 -22.01 -35.77
CA MET A 349 -6.23 -20.99 -36.27
C MET A 349 -5.55 -20.18 -35.15
N PHE A 350 -5.84 -20.52 -33.89
CA PHE A 350 -5.39 -19.78 -32.74
C PHE A 350 -4.60 -20.65 -31.79
N PHE A 351 -3.66 -20.03 -31.07
CA PHE A 351 -2.80 -20.71 -30.10
C PHE A 351 -3.32 -20.45 -28.68
N PRO A 352 -3.61 -21.51 -27.92
CA PRO A 352 -4.14 -21.39 -26.58
C PRO A 352 -3.08 -20.92 -25.59
N SER A 353 -3.55 -20.34 -24.49
CA SER A 353 -2.72 -20.07 -23.31
C SER A 353 -2.78 -21.26 -22.35
N MET A 354 -1.75 -21.42 -21.52
CA MET A 354 -1.78 -22.41 -20.43
C MET A 354 -2.45 -21.77 -19.21
N TYR A 355 -2.98 -22.59 -18.29
CA TYR A 355 -3.33 -22.12 -16.95
C TYR A 355 -2.07 -22.08 -16.10
N PHE A 356 -1.67 -20.88 -15.70
CA PHE A 356 -0.46 -20.69 -14.92
C PHE A 356 -0.58 -19.49 -13.96
N ARG A 357 0.29 -19.45 -12.95
CA ARG A 357 0.53 -18.29 -12.09
C ARG A 357 2.02 -18.13 -11.89
N ILE A 358 2.55 -16.93 -12.04
CA ILE A 358 3.93 -16.57 -11.73
C ILE A 358 3.86 -15.55 -10.61
N VAL A 359 4.52 -15.85 -9.49
CA VAL A 359 4.58 -14.98 -8.32
C VAL A 359 6.01 -14.53 -8.15
N THR A 360 6.22 -13.23 -8.23
CA THR A 360 7.49 -12.60 -7.90
C THR A 360 7.47 -12.10 -6.47
N VAL A 361 8.66 -11.84 -5.94
CA VAL A 361 8.86 -11.36 -4.58
C VAL A 361 9.83 -10.19 -4.56
N GLN A 362 9.62 -9.31 -3.60
CA GLN A 362 10.45 -8.16 -3.31
C GLN A 362 10.53 -7.96 -1.79
N ASP A 363 11.62 -7.37 -1.31
CA ASP A 363 11.72 -6.98 0.11
C ASP A 363 10.60 -5.98 0.45
N THR A 364 9.86 -6.24 1.54
CA THR A 364 8.71 -5.40 1.93
C THR A 364 9.10 -3.95 2.23
N GLY A 365 10.33 -3.71 2.70
CA GLY A 365 10.88 -2.37 2.89
C GLY A 365 11.11 -1.62 1.58
N GLN A 366 11.47 -2.35 0.51
CA GLN A 366 11.56 -1.78 -0.84
C GLN A 366 10.16 -1.51 -1.43
N ILE A 367 9.17 -2.37 -1.16
CA ILE A 367 7.77 -2.10 -1.54
C ILE A 367 7.28 -0.82 -0.86
N ILE A 368 7.50 -0.67 0.46
CA ILE A 368 7.18 0.56 1.23
C ILE A 368 7.87 1.78 0.61
N ASN A 369 9.14 1.66 0.20
CA ASN A 369 9.89 2.76 -0.42
C ASN A 369 9.27 3.20 -1.75
N ASN A 370 8.93 2.24 -2.62
CA ASN A 370 8.34 2.49 -3.93
C ASN A 370 6.95 3.16 -3.79
N LEU A 371 6.12 2.62 -2.90
CA LEU A 371 4.81 3.16 -2.51
C LEU A 371 4.92 4.62 -2.05
N SER A 372 5.76 4.85 -1.06
CA SER A 372 5.92 6.16 -0.44
C SER A 372 6.47 7.17 -1.44
N THR A 373 7.45 6.79 -2.26
CA THR A 373 8.09 7.69 -3.24
C THR A 373 7.14 8.09 -4.37
N SER A 374 6.27 7.17 -4.80
CA SER A 374 5.32 7.45 -5.88
C SER A 374 4.08 8.24 -5.44
N LEU A 375 3.65 8.08 -4.19
CA LEU A 375 2.38 8.62 -3.69
C LEU A 375 2.53 9.71 -2.60
N GLY A 376 3.70 9.81 -1.98
CA GLY A 376 4.05 10.75 -0.91
C GLY A 376 4.33 12.18 -1.37
N GLN A 377 3.31 12.83 -1.94
CA GLN A 377 3.41 14.10 -2.66
C GLN A 377 3.94 15.32 -1.87
N PHE A 378 4.04 15.25 -0.54
CA PHE A 378 4.48 16.36 0.32
C PHE A 378 5.80 16.11 1.04
N PHE A 379 6.36 14.91 0.93
CA PHE A 379 7.63 14.58 1.57
C PHE A 379 8.80 15.12 0.75
N THR A 380 9.81 15.65 1.43
CA THR A 380 11.02 16.18 0.80
C THR A 380 12.04 15.08 0.53
N SER A 381 12.06 14.05 1.36
CA SER A 381 12.79 12.80 1.14
C SER A 381 12.10 11.64 1.84
N ILE A 382 12.33 10.45 1.32
CA ILE A 382 11.79 9.20 1.84
C ILE A 382 12.95 8.20 1.95
N HIS A 383 13.06 7.58 3.12
CA HIS A 383 14.04 6.54 3.39
C HIS A 383 13.36 5.34 4.01
N SER A 384 13.59 4.16 3.45
CA SER A 384 13.14 2.89 4.00
C SER A 384 14.32 2.01 4.39
N LEU A 385 14.04 0.98 5.19
CA LEU A 385 14.99 -0.05 5.57
C LEU A 385 14.87 -1.29 4.67
N SER A 386 15.87 -2.16 4.70
CA SER A 386 15.71 -3.56 4.27
C SER A 386 15.09 -4.35 5.41
N THR A 387 14.01 -5.06 5.13
CA THR A 387 13.24 -5.80 6.15
C THR A 387 13.68 -7.26 6.27
N GLY A 388 14.27 -7.81 5.21
CA GLY A 388 14.54 -9.23 5.02
C GLY A 388 13.28 -10.07 4.80
N VAL A 389 12.09 -9.48 4.89
CA VAL A 389 10.80 -10.13 4.65
C VAL A 389 10.43 -9.90 3.20
N ILE A 390 10.13 -10.98 2.48
CA ILE A 390 9.80 -10.94 1.06
C ILE A 390 8.30 -11.14 0.85
N ALA A 391 7.70 -10.33 -0.03
CA ALA A 391 6.30 -10.43 -0.40
C ALA A 391 6.10 -10.12 -1.88
N CYS A 392 4.95 -10.50 -2.43
CA CYS A 392 4.58 -10.11 -3.78
C CYS A 392 4.20 -8.61 -3.82
N PRO A 393 4.76 -7.81 -4.75
CA PRO A 393 4.44 -6.38 -4.85
C PRO A 393 3.09 -6.10 -5.51
N TYR A 394 2.47 -7.11 -6.13
CA TYR A 394 1.22 -6.96 -6.85
C TYR A 394 0.11 -6.38 -5.98
N ASN A 395 -0.49 -5.28 -6.46
CA ASN A 395 -1.64 -4.63 -5.86
C ASN A 395 -2.58 -4.14 -6.97
N ASP A 396 -3.81 -4.64 -6.96
CA ASP A 396 -4.85 -4.37 -7.93
C ASP A 396 -5.73 -3.15 -7.57
N ASN A 397 -5.17 -2.17 -6.86
CA ASN A 397 -5.79 -0.88 -6.57
C ASN A 397 -6.95 -0.89 -5.55
N HIS A 398 -6.98 -1.88 -4.65
CA HIS A 398 -8.01 -1.97 -3.61
C HIS A 398 -7.78 -1.03 -2.41
N ASN A 399 -6.51 -0.75 -2.08
CA ASN A 399 -6.13 0.01 -0.88
C ASN A 399 -5.50 1.37 -1.24
N ASN A 400 -5.65 2.35 -0.35
CA ASN A 400 -4.83 3.56 -0.42
C ASN A 400 -3.39 3.28 0.05
N ALA A 401 -2.46 4.18 -0.27
CA ALA A 401 -1.05 3.97 0.05
C ALA A 401 -0.81 3.81 1.55
N PHE A 402 -1.53 4.55 2.39
CA PHE A 402 -1.41 4.47 3.84
C PHE A 402 -1.80 3.08 4.35
N ASP A 403 -2.96 2.54 3.96
CA ASP A 403 -3.42 1.23 4.42
C ASP A 403 -2.47 0.11 4.00
N GLU A 404 -1.95 0.18 2.78
CA GLU A 404 -0.97 -0.80 2.30
C GLU A 404 0.38 -0.69 3.02
N ILE A 405 0.86 0.53 3.27
CA ILE A 405 2.06 0.76 4.07
C ILE A 405 1.88 0.24 5.50
N ILE A 406 0.74 0.50 6.14
CA ILE A 406 0.43 -0.03 7.48
C ILE A 406 0.38 -1.56 7.48
N ARG A 407 -0.23 -2.18 6.45
CA ARG A 407 -0.25 -3.64 6.28
C ARG A 407 1.17 -4.20 6.22
N LEU A 408 2.05 -3.60 5.42
CA LEU A 408 3.45 -4.01 5.30
C LEU A 408 4.25 -3.75 6.58
N MET A 409 4.01 -2.62 7.26
CA MET A 409 4.64 -2.30 8.54
C MET A 409 4.32 -3.33 9.62
N ASN A 410 3.09 -3.84 9.62
CA ASN A 410 2.61 -4.86 10.55
C ASN A 410 3.15 -6.27 10.27
N LEU A 411 3.70 -6.53 9.08
CA LEU A 411 4.44 -7.78 8.81
C LEU A 411 5.75 -7.84 9.60
N GLY A 412 6.32 -6.67 9.90
CA GLY A 412 7.59 -6.55 10.59
C GLY A 412 8.79 -6.95 9.73
N THR A 413 9.89 -7.27 10.40
CA THR A 413 11.18 -7.64 9.81
C THR A 413 11.51 -9.12 10.10
N VAL A 414 12.63 -9.60 9.57
CA VAL A 414 13.18 -10.92 9.93
C VAL A 414 13.50 -11.07 11.41
N ASN A 415 13.67 -9.97 12.14
CA ASN A 415 13.86 -9.98 13.59
C ASN A 415 12.55 -10.05 14.37
N GLN A 416 11.40 -10.21 13.67
CA GLN A 416 10.06 -10.26 14.27
C GLN A 416 9.69 -8.98 15.03
N ARG A 417 10.24 -7.84 14.61
CA ARG A 417 9.92 -6.52 15.14
C ARG A 417 9.10 -5.74 14.11
N LEU A 418 8.12 -4.98 14.58
CA LEU A 418 7.30 -4.12 13.72
C LEU A 418 8.15 -3.04 13.04
N ILE A 419 7.70 -2.56 11.90
CA ILE A 419 8.28 -1.38 11.26
C ILE A 419 7.53 -0.15 11.77
N LEU A 420 8.27 0.88 12.15
CA LEU A 420 7.78 2.18 12.58
C LEU A 420 8.11 3.24 11.53
N ALA A 421 7.48 4.40 11.65
CA ALA A 421 7.70 5.52 10.76
C ALA A 421 7.81 6.82 11.54
N LYS A 422 8.68 7.72 11.11
CA LYS A 422 8.73 9.09 11.60
C LYS A 422 8.79 10.06 10.44
N VAL A 423 8.02 11.14 10.53
CA VAL A 423 8.16 12.30 9.67
C VAL A 423 8.84 13.38 10.48
N ASP A 424 9.96 13.94 10.04
CA ASP A 424 10.60 15.08 10.72
C ASP A 424 9.98 16.44 10.32
N VAL A 425 10.45 17.52 10.95
CA VAL A 425 9.97 18.89 10.69
C VAL A 425 10.18 19.35 9.24
N ASP A 426 11.20 18.81 8.57
CA ASP A 426 11.52 19.08 7.15
C ASP A 426 10.70 18.19 6.19
N ARG A 427 9.75 17.40 6.72
CA ARG A 427 8.93 16.42 6.01
C ARG A 427 9.73 15.30 5.36
N ARG A 428 10.81 14.87 6.00
CA ARG A 428 11.52 13.65 5.64
C ARG A 428 10.85 12.47 6.33
N LEU A 429 10.37 11.52 5.53
CA LEU A 429 9.74 10.29 6.02
C LEU A 429 10.81 9.20 6.14
N THR A 430 11.01 8.66 7.34
CA THR A 430 11.94 7.56 7.59
C THR A 430 11.21 6.37 8.19
N PHE A 431 11.34 5.22 7.56
CA PHE A 431 10.93 3.94 8.13
C PHE A 431 12.12 3.29 8.86
N TYR A 432 11.84 2.68 10.00
CA TYR A 432 12.85 2.02 10.82
C TYR A 432 12.23 0.87 11.59
N GLU A 433 13.04 -0.09 12.00
CA GLU A 433 12.59 -1.21 12.81
C GLU A 433 12.32 -0.73 14.24
N ALA A 434 11.26 -1.25 14.88
CA ALA A 434 10.97 -0.97 16.27
C ALA A 434 12.18 -1.33 17.16
N PRO A 435 12.45 -0.54 18.22
CA PRO A 435 13.57 -0.82 19.11
C PRO A 435 13.42 -2.17 19.81
N GLU A 436 14.55 -2.70 20.33
CA GLU A 436 14.56 -3.93 21.11
C GLU A 436 13.76 -3.73 22.41
N PRO A 437 12.73 -4.55 22.69
CA PRO A 437 11.89 -4.40 23.89
C PRO A 437 12.65 -4.39 25.21
N ASN A 438 13.76 -5.14 25.27
CA ASN A 438 14.56 -5.30 26.48
C ASN A 438 15.57 -4.16 26.74
N LEU A 439 15.65 -3.17 25.86
CA LEU A 439 16.53 -2.00 25.99
C LEU A 439 15.68 -0.73 26.19
N PRO A 440 15.24 -0.43 27.42
CA PRO A 440 14.40 0.73 27.68
C PRO A 440 15.16 2.03 27.41
N SER A 441 14.57 2.90 26.59
CA SER A 441 15.03 4.27 26.37
C SER A 441 14.25 5.29 27.20
N ALA A 442 13.16 4.86 27.84
CA ALA A 442 12.38 5.68 28.76
C ALA A 442 11.91 4.87 29.99
N TYR A 443 11.66 5.59 31.08
CA TYR A 443 11.02 5.09 32.28
C TYR A 443 9.73 5.87 32.52
N MET A 444 8.68 5.20 32.97
CA MET A 444 7.38 5.81 33.24
C MET A 444 7.01 5.62 34.70
N THR A 445 6.58 6.69 35.38
CA THR A 445 6.05 6.59 36.74
C THR A 445 4.60 6.11 36.73
N PRO A 446 4.04 5.64 37.86
CA PRO A 446 2.62 5.29 37.97
C PRO A 446 1.66 6.45 37.62
N GLN A 447 2.14 7.70 37.63
CA GLN A 447 1.39 8.90 37.27
C GLN A 447 1.50 9.24 35.78
N GLY A 448 2.17 8.41 34.96
CA GLY A 448 2.32 8.61 33.52
C GLY A 448 3.38 9.64 33.14
N GLN A 449 4.30 9.98 34.04
CA GLN A 449 5.41 10.88 33.74
C GLN A 449 6.60 10.09 33.22
N PHE A 450 7.21 10.57 32.14
CA PHE A 450 8.35 9.92 31.51
C PHE A 450 9.67 10.51 31.99
N PHE A 451 10.69 9.66 32.11
CA PHE A 451 12.06 10.01 32.49
C PHE A 451 13.05 9.28 31.59
N THR A 452 14.18 9.93 31.31
CA THR A 452 15.31 9.31 30.61
C THR A 452 16.04 8.30 31.52
N PRO A 453 16.89 7.41 30.98
CA PRO A 453 17.70 6.50 31.79
C PRO A 453 18.66 7.20 32.76
N SER A 454 19.01 8.46 32.47
CA SER A 454 19.80 9.33 33.36
C SER A 454 18.93 10.10 34.37
N ASN A 455 17.67 9.69 34.56
CA ASN A 455 16.71 10.28 35.50
C ASN A 455 16.36 11.77 35.22
N HIS A 456 16.47 12.22 33.97
CA HIS A 456 15.97 13.55 33.58
C HIS A 456 14.50 13.45 33.14
N PRO A 457 13.62 14.36 33.59
CA PRO A 457 12.21 14.37 33.19
C PRO A 457 12.07 14.62 31.69
N ILE A 458 11.25 13.82 31.03
CA ILE A 458 10.85 14.00 29.64
C ILE A 458 9.59 14.87 29.63
N PRO A 459 9.60 16.04 28.97
CA PRO A 459 8.43 16.91 28.93
C PRO A 459 7.20 16.22 28.31
N PRO A 460 5.98 16.49 28.80
CA PRO A 460 4.77 15.83 28.31
C PRO A 460 4.43 16.18 26.86
N TYR A 461 5.03 17.23 26.30
CA TYR A 461 4.89 17.64 24.90
C TYR A 461 6.02 17.08 23.99
N MET A 462 6.90 16.22 24.53
CA MET A 462 7.93 15.49 23.79
C MET A 462 7.96 14.01 24.24
N PRO A 463 6.83 13.28 24.09
CA PRO A 463 6.75 11.89 24.54
C PRO A 463 7.73 10.97 23.76
N PRO A 464 8.24 9.89 24.38
CA PRO A 464 9.13 8.92 23.74
C PRO A 464 8.35 7.96 22.82
N ILE A 465 7.76 8.51 21.74
CA ILE A 465 6.89 7.77 20.81
C ILE A 465 7.70 6.78 19.98
N GLY A 466 7.18 5.56 19.84
CA GLY A 466 7.88 4.49 19.13
C GLY A 466 9.01 3.85 19.93
N GLU A 467 9.03 4.08 21.24
CA GLU A 467 10.02 3.53 22.17
C GLU A 467 9.36 2.68 23.27
N TYR A 468 10.15 1.83 23.91
CA TYR A 468 9.72 1.06 25.08
C TYR A 468 9.99 1.84 26.36
N ALA A 469 8.95 2.01 27.16
CA ALA A 469 9.01 2.57 28.49
C ALA A 469 8.83 1.48 29.55
N ILE A 470 9.70 1.47 30.56
CA ILE A 470 9.56 0.58 31.73
C ILE A 470 8.93 1.32 32.89
N LEU A 471 7.96 0.67 33.55
CA LEU A 471 7.39 1.18 34.79
C LEU A 471 8.46 1.26 35.88
N SER A 472 8.72 2.47 36.38
CA SER A 472 9.69 2.73 37.45
C SER A 472 9.01 3.35 38.68
N GLY A 473 9.77 3.52 39.78
CA GLY A 473 9.24 4.14 40.99
C GLY A 473 8.25 3.28 41.77
N THR A 474 8.28 1.96 41.56
CA THR A 474 7.53 0.99 42.37
C THR A 474 8.50 0.11 43.13
N ASN A 475 8.19 -0.20 44.40
CA ASN A 475 9.01 -1.12 45.20
C ASN A 475 8.75 -2.60 44.88
N TYR A 476 7.87 -2.88 43.91
CA TYR A 476 7.39 -4.22 43.59
C TYR A 476 8.23 -4.95 42.54
N PHE A 477 9.04 -4.21 41.78
CA PHE A 477 9.85 -4.77 40.72
C PHE A 477 11.30 -4.30 40.84
N ALA A 478 12.25 -5.23 40.72
CA ALA A 478 13.68 -4.98 40.71
C ALA A 478 14.28 -5.34 39.34
N PRO A 479 14.26 -4.41 38.35
CA PRO A 479 15.05 -4.58 37.13
C PRO A 479 16.53 -4.76 37.48
N PRO A 480 17.30 -5.63 36.79
CA PRO A 480 16.91 -6.41 35.61
C PRO A 480 16.26 -7.78 35.94
N PHE A 481 16.19 -8.18 37.22
CA PHE A 481 15.74 -9.51 37.62
C PHE A 481 14.26 -9.76 37.35
N ASP A 482 13.44 -8.71 37.44
CA ASP A 482 12.00 -8.77 37.16
C ASP A 482 11.63 -8.40 35.72
N ASN A 483 12.57 -8.40 34.76
CA ASN A 483 12.31 -7.99 33.37
C ASN A 483 11.16 -8.76 32.69
N PHE A 484 10.89 -10.00 33.09
CA PHE A 484 9.75 -10.81 32.61
C PHE A 484 8.42 -10.49 33.31
N ARG A 485 8.46 -9.80 34.45
CA ARG A 485 7.30 -9.45 35.30
C ARG A 485 6.95 -7.97 35.22
N THR A 486 7.91 -7.12 34.85
CA THR A 486 7.68 -5.70 34.58
C THR A 486 7.01 -5.54 33.22
N PRO A 487 5.84 -4.90 33.13
CA PRO A 487 5.26 -4.58 31.84
C PRO A 487 6.17 -3.60 31.09
N HIS A 488 6.74 -4.04 29.97
CA HIS A 488 7.35 -3.14 28.99
C HIS A 488 6.23 -2.53 28.17
N TYR A 489 6.04 -1.23 28.30
CA TYR A 489 5.00 -0.53 27.56
C TYR A 489 5.60 0.10 26.31
N PHE A 490 5.14 -0.35 25.14
CA PHE A 490 5.47 0.32 23.90
C PHE A 490 4.60 1.58 23.76
N VAL A 491 5.23 2.75 23.65
CA VAL A 491 4.51 4.03 23.52
C VAL A 491 4.08 4.20 22.06
N ASP A 492 2.96 3.58 21.71
CA ASP A 492 2.41 3.58 20.35
C ASP A 492 1.62 4.86 20.02
N ASN A 493 0.90 5.40 21.01
CA ASN A 493 0.07 6.59 20.91
C ASN A 493 0.21 7.43 22.17
N TYR A 494 0.21 8.76 22.01
CA TYR A 494 0.19 9.67 23.16
C TYR A 494 -0.59 10.94 22.82
N THR A 495 -1.36 11.44 23.79
CA THR A 495 -2.12 12.69 23.67
C THR A 495 -1.77 13.62 24.82
N PHE A 496 -1.33 14.83 24.48
CA PHE A 496 -1.11 15.94 25.40
C PHE A 496 -2.30 16.90 25.33
N LEU A 497 -2.91 17.18 26.49
CA LEU A 497 -3.90 18.23 26.66
C LEU A 497 -3.26 19.41 27.38
N ASN A 498 -3.32 20.59 26.77
CA ASN A 498 -2.77 21.80 27.34
C ASN A 498 -3.83 22.55 28.16
N SER A 499 -4.18 21.99 29.32
CA SER A 499 -5.08 22.62 30.29
C SER A 499 -4.38 23.59 31.23
#